data_AF-A0AAV4QPP8-F1
#
_entry.id   AF-A0AAV4QPP8-F1
#
_cell.length_a   1.000
_cell.length_b   1.000
_cell.length_c   1.000
_cell.angle_alpha   90.00
_cell.angle_beta   90.00
_cell.angle_gamma   90.00
#
_symmetry.space_group_name_H-M   'P 1'
#
loop_
_entity.id
_entity.type
_entity.pdbx_description
1 polymer ?
#
loop_
_entity_poly.entity_id
_entity_poly.type
_entity_poly.pdbx_seq_one_letter_code
_entity_poly.pdbx_strand_id
1 'polypeptide(L)'
;MAPCTRTVRYSVGDDLMLEGDEVLSSCTICCCFPNKVQVQEACQLFLKAAHEFKMEREYHKAGSAFLDGAVLERELKMDTEAAMHLVEAAKCFQCADLSLCNLCILKASKIYDDVGLDKTTGRQHLSLALLCDEQGYLTRALEEYQKAAYRFNEERSISLKTKCLINVARISAIVGNYNRAREIFEYLGTEAVKNTELVYSANVLFARAGVCYLAANPQDPKGLLQKMEEWKTMSPSFADSRGSIVLRKMVKSAVKTEGRPETRIPECYYALLMIIRNTPRPDMQ
;
A
#
# COMPACT_ATOMS: atom_id res chain seq x y z
N MET A 1 27.14 51.60 12.34
CA MET A 1 26.89 50.22 11.89
C MET A 1 25.88 49.60 12.85
N ALA A 2 24.59 49.68 12.54
CA ALA A 2 23.56 48.95 13.29
C ALA A 2 23.57 47.49 12.80
N PRO A 3 23.46 46.49 13.69
CA PRO A 3 23.33 45.11 13.26
C PRO A 3 21.98 44.94 12.56
N CYS A 4 21.99 44.43 11.33
CA CYS A 4 20.79 43.91 10.69
C CYS A 4 20.28 42.74 11.55
N THR A 5 19.39 43.02 12.51
CA THR A 5 18.55 41.99 13.12
C THR A 5 17.67 41.46 12.01
N ARG A 6 18.09 40.34 11.45
CA ARG A 6 17.27 39.49 10.60
C ARG A 6 16.11 39.07 11.50
N THR A 7 15.00 39.81 11.47
CA THR A 7 13.75 39.35 12.07
C THR A 7 13.43 38.04 11.37
N VAL A 8 13.71 36.93 12.04
CA VAL A 8 13.17 35.63 11.66
C VAL A 8 11.68 35.87 11.67
N ARG A 9 11.03 35.84 10.51
CA ARG A 9 9.58 35.82 10.47
C ARG A 9 9.21 34.45 11.03
N TYR A 10 8.87 34.41 12.30
CA TYR A 10 8.17 33.26 12.86
C TYR A 10 6.86 33.13 12.09
N SER A 11 6.59 31.94 11.58
CA SER A 11 5.28 31.67 11.00
C SER A 11 4.25 31.62 12.12
N VAL A 12 2.98 31.81 11.78
CA VAL A 12 1.88 31.71 12.75
C VAL A 12 1.88 30.33 13.42
N GLY A 13 2.29 29.29 12.67
CA GLY A 13 2.48 27.95 13.22
C GLY A 13 3.58 27.87 14.27
N ASP A 14 4.72 28.56 14.09
CA ASP A 14 5.82 28.54 15.06
C ASP A 14 5.39 29.21 16.39
N ASP A 15 4.60 30.29 16.33
CA ASP A 15 4.06 30.98 17.51
C ASP A 15 3.09 30.06 18.29
N LEU A 16 2.20 29.35 17.60
CA LEU A 16 1.26 28.39 18.21
C LEU A 16 1.96 27.19 18.86
N MET A 17 3.08 26.73 18.31
CA MET A 17 3.89 25.67 18.92
C MET A 17 4.50 26.15 20.24
N LEU A 18 5.03 27.38 20.27
CA LEU A 18 5.58 27.98 21.49
C LEU A 18 4.49 28.16 22.56
N GLU A 19 3.31 28.63 22.18
CA GLU A 19 2.15 28.73 23.10
C GLU A 19 1.78 27.36 23.68
N GLY A 20 1.81 26.30 22.87
CA GLY A 20 1.57 24.92 23.33
C GLY A 20 2.59 24.45 24.37
N ASP A 21 3.87 24.70 24.14
CA ASP A 21 4.96 24.37 25.07
C ASP A 21 4.88 25.19 26.36
N GLU A 22 4.49 26.46 26.28
CA GLU A 22 4.22 27.30 27.43
C GLU A 22 3.05 26.76 28.26
N VAL A 23 1.96 26.32 27.64
CA VAL A 23 0.83 25.70 28.34
C VAL A 23 1.26 24.43 29.08
N LEU A 24 2.08 23.58 28.45
CA LEU A 24 2.63 22.37 29.08
C LEU A 24 3.57 22.70 30.26
N SER A 25 4.38 23.77 30.14
CA SER A 25 5.33 24.19 31.17
C SER A 25 4.74 25.08 32.26
N SER A 26 3.55 25.68 32.03
CA SER A 26 2.87 26.64 32.92
C SER A 26 2.38 26.07 34.26
N CYS A 27 2.78 24.84 34.62
CA CYS A 27 2.53 24.23 35.93
C CYS A 27 2.93 25.18 37.08
N THR A 28 1.94 25.87 37.64
CA THR A 28 2.16 27.03 38.51
C THR A 28 2.53 26.67 39.94
N ILE A 29 2.61 25.37 40.31
CA ILE A 29 2.95 24.95 41.67
C ILE A 29 3.74 23.63 41.64
N CYS A 30 5.04 23.75 41.96
CA CYS A 30 5.98 22.77 42.51
C CYS A 30 5.48 21.29 42.60
N CYS A 31 6.05 20.43 41.73
CA CYS A 31 6.13 18.96 41.84
C CYS A 31 4.94 18.06 41.42
N CYS A 32 3.96 18.52 40.62
CA CYS A 32 2.88 17.65 40.13
C CYS A 32 2.75 17.67 38.60
N PHE A 33 2.59 16.48 38.01
CA PHE A 33 2.34 16.24 36.58
C PHE A 33 1.28 17.18 35.98
N PRO A 34 1.38 17.55 34.69
CA PRO A 34 0.40 18.42 34.03
C PRO A 34 -1.02 17.84 34.13
N ASN A 35 -2.00 18.71 34.38
CA ASN A 35 -3.40 18.30 34.47
C ASN A 35 -3.93 17.94 33.09
N LYS A 36 -4.87 16.98 33.01
CA LYS A 36 -5.45 16.51 31.73
C LYS A 36 -6.02 17.63 30.85
N VAL A 37 -6.57 18.68 31.46
CA VAL A 37 -7.12 19.84 30.74
C VAL A 37 -6.02 20.62 30.02
N GLN A 38 -4.87 20.81 30.65
CA GLN A 38 -3.72 21.52 30.04
C GLN A 38 -3.13 20.72 28.88
N VAL A 39 -3.02 19.40 29.04
CA VAL A 39 -2.55 18.49 27.96
C VAL A 39 -3.50 18.53 26.76
N GLN A 40 -4.81 18.60 27.02
CA GLN A 40 -5.81 18.71 25.96
C GLN A 40 -5.77 20.07 25.24
N GLU A 41 -5.56 21.16 25.98
CA GLU A 41 -5.40 22.51 25.41
C GLU A 41 -4.13 22.61 24.56
N ALA A 42 -2.99 22.13 25.08
CA ALA A 42 -1.73 22.08 24.34
C ALA A 42 -1.85 21.23 23.05
N CYS A 43 -2.52 20.08 23.13
CA CYS A 43 -2.79 19.27 21.94
C CYS A 43 -3.58 20.04 20.88
N GLN A 44 -4.63 20.76 21.27
CA GLN A 44 -5.39 21.59 20.33
C GLN A 44 -4.56 22.71 19.69
N LEU A 45 -3.61 23.30 20.43
CA LEU A 45 -2.67 24.29 19.89
C LEU A 45 -1.72 23.67 18.86
N PHE A 46 -1.15 22.50 19.14
CA PHE A 46 -0.29 21.77 18.20
C PHE A 46 -1.03 21.35 16.93
N LEU A 47 -2.28 20.88 17.03
CA LEU A 47 -3.08 20.54 15.85
C LEU A 47 -3.42 21.78 15.00
N LYS A 48 -3.73 22.92 15.63
CA LYS A 48 -3.91 24.19 14.91
C LYS A 48 -2.63 24.60 14.20
N ALA A 49 -1.48 24.56 14.89
CA ALA A 49 -0.18 24.85 14.29
C ALA A 49 0.12 23.94 13.08
N ALA A 50 -0.16 22.64 13.21
CA ALA A 50 0.02 21.68 12.14
C ALA A 50 -0.81 22.01 10.88
N HIS A 51 -2.05 22.47 11.07
CA HIS A 51 -2.89 22.93 9.96
C HIS A 51 -2.35 24.22 9.31
N GLU A 52 -1.86 25.19 10.09
CA GLU A 52 -1.23 26.40 9.55
C GLU A 52 0.04 26.05 8.73
N PHE A 53 0.92 25.19 9.26
CA PHE A 53 2.10 24.72 8.53
C PHE A 53 1.73 24.01 7.22
N LYS A 54 0.61 23.29 7.20
CA LYS A 54 0.08 22.66 5.98
C LYS A 54 -0.39 23.70 4.97
N MET A 55 -0.97 24.82 5.40
CA MET A 55 -1.35 25.95 4.52
C MET A 55 -0.13 26.66 3.95
N GLU A 56 0.94 26.78 4.75
CA GLU A 56 2.22 27.36 4.36
C GLU A 56 3.08 26.42 3.48
N ARG A 57 2.66 25.16 3.31
CA ARG A 57 3.37 24.08 2.59
C ARG A 57 4.68 23.64 3.27
N GLU A 58 4.85 23.92 4.54
CA GLU A 58 5.94 23.40 5.36
C GLU A 58 5.59 22.00 5.90
N TYR A 59 5.56 21.00 5.02
CA TYR A 59 5.08 19.66 5.36
C TYR A 59 5.88 18.92 6.42
N HIS A 60 7.19 19.21 6.54
CA HIS A 60 8.04 18.60 7.56
C HIS A 60 7.65 19.07 8.97
N LYS A 61 7.49 20.39 9.17
CA LYS A 61 7.03 20.97 10.44
C LYS A 61 5.59 20.61 10.76
N ALA A 62 4.71 20.59 9.75
CA ALA A 62 3.33 20.13 9.93
C ALA A 62 3.30 18.69 10.47
N GLY A 63 4.12 17.81 9.89
CA GLY A 63 4.24 16.42 10.33
C GLY A 63 4.74 16.29 11.76
N SER A 64 5.74 17.07 12.18
CA SER A 64 6.24 17.06 13.56
C SER A 64 5.19 17.57 14.56
N ALA A 65 4.49 18.66 14.24
CA ALA A 65 3.42 19.18 15.09
C ALA A 65 2.27 18.17 15.28
N PHE A 66 1.88 17.43 14.23
CA PHE A 66 0.92 16.33 14.36
C PHE A 66 1.45 15.16 15.20
N LEU A 67 2.75 14.86 15.15
CA LEU A 67 3.36 13.84 16.01
C LEU A 67 3.30 14.24 17.47
N ASP A 68 3.64 15.49 17.78
CA ASP A 68 3.63 16.01 19.16
C ASP A 68 2.20 16.00 19.72
N GLY A 69 1.21 16.45 18.93
CA GLY A 69 -0.21 16.33 19.28
C GLY A 69 -0.64 14.87 19.53
N ALA A 70 -0.28 13.94 18.64
CA ALA A 70 -0.63 12.53 18.79
C ALA A 70 0.01 11.87 20.02
N VAL A 71 1.20 12.32 20.45
CA VAL A 71 1.83 11.85 21.69
C VAL A 71 0.99 12.27 22.90
N LEU A 72 0.55 13.53 22.95
CA LEU A 72 -0.31 14.03 24.03
C LEU A 72 -1.67 13.32 24.06
N GLU A 73 -2.29 13.06 22.91
CA GLU A 73 -3.57 12.33 22.86
C GLU A 73 -3.45 10.90 23.39
N ARG A 74 -2.30 10.27 23.17
CA ARG A 74 -2.01 8.95 23.74
C ARG A 74 -1.87 9.00 25.26
N GLU A 75 -1.28 10.06 25.82
CA GLU A 75 -1.24 10.27 27.27
C GLU A 75 -2.65 10.46 27.85
N LEU A 76 -3.55 11.08 27.08
CA LEU A 76 -4.96 11.24 27.41
C LEU A 76 -5.81 9.97 27.21
N LYS A 77 -5.21 8.88 26.70
CA LYS A 77 -5.88 7.61 26.34
C LYS A 77 -6.93 7.76 25.24
N MET A 78 -6.74 8.72 24.34
CA MET A 78 -7.55 8.91 23.13
C MET A 78 -6.85 8.21 21.95
N ASP A 79 -6.81 6.88 22.00
CA ASP A 79 -6.02 6.06 21.06
C ASP A 79 -6.51 6.19 19.60
N THR A 80 -7.83 6.31 19.40
CA THR A 80 -8.43 6.45 18.07
C THR A 80 -8.06 7.75 17.39
N GLU A 81 -8.11 8.86 18.13
CA GLU A 81 -7.76 10.21 17.69
C GLU A 81 -6.26 10.31 17.43
N ALA A 82 -5.44 9.80 18.36
CA ALA A 82 -3.99 9.74 18.21
C ALA A 82 -3.58 9.02 16.91
N ALA A 83 -4.22 7.87 16.61
CA ALA A 83 -3.96 7.14 15.38
C ALA A 83 -4.41 7.92 14.13
N MET A 84 -5.51 8.67 14.20
CA MET A 84 -5.96 9.52 13.10
C MET A 84 -4.93 10.62 12.78
N HIS A 85 -4.44 11.34 13.81
CA HIS A 85 -3.44 12.40 13.61
C HIS A 85 -2.08 11.85 13.17
N LEU A 86 -1.69 10.64 13.59
CA LEU A 86 -0.51 9.96 13.04
C LEU A 86 -0.63 9.67 11.54
N VAL A 87 -1.84 9.35 11.04
CA VAL A 87 -2.09 9.16 9.61
C VAL A 87 -2.05 10.50 8.87
N GLU A 88 -2.51 11.59 9.48
CA GLU A 88 -2.36 12.94 8.91
C GLU A 88 -0.90 13.40 8.87
N ALA A 89 -0.13 13.12 9.92
CA ALA A 89 1.32 13.31 9.94
C ALA A 89 1.99 12.53 8.81
N ALA A 90 1.62 11.25 8.62
CA ALA A 90 2.16 10.43 7.55
C ALA A 90 1.89 11.01 6.14
N LYS A 91 0.69 11.57 5.91
CA LYS A 91 0.37 12.27 4.65
C LYS A 91 1.25 13.50 4.44
N CYS A 92 1.56 14.25 5.49
CA CYS A 92 2.48 15.39 5.41
C CYS A 92 3.91 14.91 5.09
N PHE A 93 4.39 13.89 5.80
CA PHE A 93 5.72 13.33 5.56
C PHE A 93 5.88 12.64 4.21
N GLN A 94 4.81 12.19 3.56
CA GLN A 94 4.89 11.59 2.23
C GLN A 94 5.56 12.53 1.20
N CYS A 95 5.38 13.85 1.35
CA CYS A 95 6.00 14.86 0.48
C CYS A 95 7.40 15.30 0.94
N ALA A 96 7.77 15.04 2.20
CA ALA A 96 9.02 15.51 2.80
C ALA A 96 10.01 14.34 3.00
N ASP A 97 9.65 13.38 3.85
CA ASP A 97 10.51 12.28 4.30
C ASP A 97 9.76 10.95 4.34
N LEU A 98 10.06 10.07 3.38
CA LEU A 98 9.42 8.76 3.28
C LEU A 98 9.78 7.81 4.45
N SER A 99 10.93 8.00 5.09
CA SER A 99 11.35 7.19 6.25
C SER A 99 10.48 7.46 7.47
N LEU A 100 10.23 8.74 7.78
CA LEU A 100 9.32 9.18 8.84
C LEU A 100 7.88 8.78 8.52
N CYS A 101 7.44 8.92 7.26
CA CYS A 101 6.14 8.46 6.81
C CYS A 101 5.90 6.97 7.14
N ASN A 102 6.84 6.09 6.79
CA ASN A 102 6.77 4.66 7.10
C ASN A 102 6.67 4.40 8.61
N LEU A 103 7.41 5.14 9.43
CA LEU A 103 7.36 5.02 10.89
C LEU A 103 6.00 5.44 11.46
N CYS A 104 5.44 6.56 10.98
CA CYS A 104 4.14 7.06 11.41
C CYS A 104 3.03 6.07 11.10
N ILE A 105 3.01 5.50 9.88
CA ILE A 105 2.00 4.51 9.47
C ILE A 105 2.12 3.24 10.32
N LEU A 106 3.33 2.77 10.61
CA LEU A 106 3.54 1.61 11.49
C LEU A 106 3.08 1.85 12.94
N LYS A 107 3.30 3.06 13.47
CA LYS A 107 2.78 3.44 14.79
C LYS A 107 1.26 3.49 14.78
N ALA A 108 0.66 4.09 13.75
CA ALA A 108 -0.78 4.16 13.60
C ALA A 108 -1.43 2.77 13.44
N SER A 109 -0.84 1.88 12.63
CA SER A 109 -1.36 0.52 12.46
C SER A 109 -1.36 -0.26 13.76
N LYS A 110 -0.29 -0.15 14.56
CA LYS A 110 -0.21 -0.80 15.88
C LYS A 110 -1.32 -0.32 16.83
N ILE A 111 -1.60 0.99 16.84
CA ILE A 111 -2.67 1.53 17.69
C ILE A 111 -4.04 1.03 17.19
N TYR A 112 -4.28 1.02 15.87
CA TYR A 112 -5.53 0.48 15.33
C TYR A 112 -5.70 -1.03 15.54
N ASP A 113 -4.61 -1.79 15.55
CA ASP A 113 -4.60 -3.20 15.95
C ASP A 113 -5.01 -3.36 17.41
N ASP A 114 -4.48 -2.53 18.31
CA ASP A 114 -4.82 -2.55 19.75
C ASP A 114 -6.31 -2.22 19.99
N VAL A 115 -6.90 -1.32 19.19
CA VAL A 115 -8.34 -0.97 19.26
C VAL A 115 -9.23 -2.05 18.62
N GLY A 116 -8.69 -2.90 17.74
CA GLY A 116 -9.45 -3.94 17.03
C GLY A 116 -10.21 -3.42 15.80
N LEU A 117 -9.72 -2.37 15.15
CA LEU A 117 -10.32 -1.83 13.93
C LEU A 117 -9.68 -2.46 12.68
N ASP A 118 -10.10 -3.67 12.31
CA ASP A 118 -9.46 -4.43 11.23
C ASP A 118 -9.50 -3.72 9.87
N LYS A 119 -10.60 -3.02 9.55
CA LYS A 119 -10.75 -2.27 8.29
C LYS A 119 -9.70 -1.19 8.13
N THR A 120 -9.57 -0.34 9.14
CA THR A 120 -8.68 0.83 9.11
C THR A 120 -7.24 0.36 9.17
N THR A 121 -6.93 -0.64 9.99
CA THR A 121 -5.62 -1.28 10.04
C THR A 121 -5.23 -1.87 8.69
N GLY A 122 -6.12 -2.63 8.04
CA GLY A 122 -5.89 -3.16 6.70
C GLY A 122 -5.58 -2.08 5.66
N ARG A 123 -6.26 -0.91 5.74
CA ARG A 123 -5.95 0.25 4.89
C ARG A 123 -4.56 0.83 5.17
N GLN A 124 -4.14 0.91 6.44
CA GLN A 124 -2.80 1.39 6.78
C GLN A 124 -1.71 0.45 6.26
N HIS A 125 -1.87 -0.86 6.41
CA HIS A 125 -0.94 -1.85 5.83
C HIS A 125 -0.91 -1.77 4.30
N LEU A 126 -2.05 -1.52 3.65
CA LEU A 126 -2.10 -1.31 2.21
C LEU A 126 -1.31 -0.06 1.78
N SER A 127 -1.49 1.06 2.48
CA SER A 127 -0.72 2.29 2.22
C SER A 127 0.78 2.09 2.45
N LEU A 128 1.16 1.38 3.52
CA LEU A 128 2.57 1.04 3.79
C LEU A 128 3.17 0.14 2.70
N ALA A 129 2.40 -0.83 2.22
CA ALA A 129 2.84 -1.74 1.17
C ALA A 129 3.06 -1.02 -0.17
N LEU A 130 2.21 -0.03 -0.49
CA LEU A 130 2.36 0.83 -1.67
C LEU A 130 3.64 1.68 -1.59
N LEU A 131 3.91 2.29 -0.44
CA LEU A 131 5.15 3.07 -0.22
C LEU A 131 6.40 2.18 -0.32
N CYS A 132 6.36 0.96 0.23
CA CYS A 132 7.48 0.03 0.12
C CYS A 132 7.73 -0.42 -1.33
N ASP A 133 6.67 -0.61 -2.13
CA ASP A 133 6.78 -0.94 -3.56
C ASP A 133 7.38 0.21 -4.37
N GLU A 134 7.02 1.46 -4.05
CA GLU A 134 7.63 2.66 -4.65
C GLU A 134 9.11 2.81 -4.32
N GLN A 135 9.51 2.44 -3.11
CA GLN A 135 10.92 2.42 -2.68
C GLN A 135 11.72 1.24 -3.24
N GLY A 136 11.05 0.24 -3.85
CA GLY A 136 11.69 -0.97 -4.37
C GLY A 136 11.94 -2.06 -3.33
N TYR A 137 11.42 -1.94 -2.11
CA TYR A 137 11.53 -2.96 -1.06
C TYR A 137 10.47 -4.06 -1.23
N LEU A 138 10.64 -4.89 -2.28
CA LEU A 138 9.66 -5.89 -2.70
C LEU A 138 9.32 -6.95 -1.63
N THR A 139 10.31 -7.42 -0.87
CA THR A 139 10.11 -8.44 0.17
C THR A 139 9.24 -7.91 1.30
N ARG A 140 9.56 -6.71 1.80
CA ARG A 140 8.76 -6.03 2.83
C ARG A 140 7.37 -5.70 2.32
N ALA A 141 7.23 -5.20 1.09
CA ALA A 141 5.92 -4.93 0.50
C ALA A 141 5.04 -6.19 0.45
N LEU A 142 5.62 -7.34 0.08
CA LEU A 142 4.92 -8.62 0.02
C LEU A 142 4.35 -9.05 1.38
N GLU A 143 5.12 -8.89 2.46
CA GLU A 143 4.65 -9.17 3.83
C GLU A 143 3.50 -8.23 4.24
N GLU A 144 3.63 -6.94 3.97
CA GLU A 144 2.60 -5.96 4.31
C GLU A 144 1.30 -6.17 3.51
N TYR A 145 1.38 -6.51 2.21
CA TYR A 145 0.19 -6.88 1.45
C TYR A 145 -0.50 -8.15 1.97
N GLN A 146 0.27 -9.12 2.51
CA GLN A 146 -0.30 -10.32 3.11
C GLN A 146 -1.02 -10.02 4.43
N LYS A 147 -0.42 -9.18 5.29
CA LYS A 147 -1.08 -8.68 6.50
C LYS A 147 -2.36 -7.94 6.17
N ALA A 148 -2.34 -7.05 5.17
CA ALA A 148 -3.53 -6.34 4.69
C ALA A 148 -4.62 -7.31 4.19
N ALA A 149 -4.25 -8.31 3.38
CA ALA A 149 -5.19 -9.32 2.88
C ALA A 149 -5.82 -10.14 4.02
N TYR A 150 -5.06 -10.44 5.07
CA TYR A 150 -5.55 -11.15 6.25
C TYR A 150 -6.59 -10.31 7.01
N ARG A 151 -6.30 -9.04 7.30
CA ARG A 151 -7.25 -8.11 7.95
C ARG A 151 -8.54 -7.92 7.15
N PHE A 152 -8.44 -7.75 5.84
CA PHE A 152 -9.64 -7.63 4.98
C PHE A 152 -10.46 -8.93 4.90
N ASN A 153 -9.84 -10.08 5.18
CA ASN A 153 -10.56 -11.34 5.25
C ASN A 153 -11.39 -11.44 6.55
N GLU A 154 -10.84 -10.97 7.68
CA GLU A 154 -11.55 -10.87 8.96
C GLU A 154 -12.78 -9.94 8.84
N GLU A 155 -12.61 -8.78 8.20
CA GLU A 155 -13.68 -7.80 7.95
C GLU A 155 -14.70 -8.24 6.87
N ARG A 156 -14.48 -9.37 6.19
CA ARG A 156 -15.27 -9.86 5.03
C ARG A 156 -15.33 -8.88 3.84
N SER A 157 -14.31 -8.04 3.68
CA SER A 157 -14.18 -7.12 2.54
C SER A 157 -13.51 -7.81 1.34
N ILE A 158 -14.31 -8.55 0.57
CA ILE A 158 -13.83 -9.38 -0.55
C ILE A 158 -13.10 -8.55 -1.61
N SER A 159 -13.60 -7.36 -1.93
CA SER A 159 -13.02 -6.49 -2.98
C SER A 159 -11.62 -6.00 -2.62
N LEU A 160 -11.42 -5.53 -1.39
CA LEU A 160 -10.12 -5.06 -0.91
C LEU A 160 -9.12 -6.21 -0.74
N LYS A 161 -9.59 -7.36 -0.25
CA LYS A 161 -8.78 -8.59 -0.21
C LYS A 161 -8.28 -8.99 -1.60
N THR A 162 -9.17 -9.02 -2.59
CA THR A 162 -8.82 -9.35 -3.97
C THR A 162 -7.78 -8.38 -4.53
N LYS A 163 -7.93 -7.07 -4.30
CA LYS A 163 -6.91 -6.06 -4.69
C LYS A 163 -5.54 -6.37 -4.06
N CYS A 164 -5.49 -6.69 -2.77
CA CYS A 164 -4.24 -7.01 -2.08
C CYS A 164 -3.60 -8.29 -2.63
N LEU A 165 -4.37 -9.36 -2.82
CA LEU A 165 -3.88 -10.63 -3.34
C LEU A 165 -3.35 -10.53 -4.78
N ILE A 166 -3.96 -9.69 -5.62
CA ILE A 166 -3.43 -9.38 -6.97
C ILE A 166 -2.03 -8.77 -6.86
N ASN A 167 -1.81 -7.84 -5.92
CA ASN A 167 -0.51 -7.23 -5.68
C ASN A 167 0.50 -8.24 -5.10
N VAL A 168 0.09 -9.13 -4.20
CA VAL A 168 0.94 -10.23 -3.69
C VAL A 168 1.40 -11.12 -4.85
N ALA A 169 0.49 -11.52 -5.73
CA ALA A 169 0.80 -12.36 -6.88
C ALA A 169 1.74 -11.65 -7.88
N ARG A 170 1.48 -10.36 -8.14
CA ARG A 170 2.35 -9.50 -8.95
C ARG A 170 3.77 -9.46 -8.39
N ILE A 171 3.94 -9.10 -7.11
CA ILE A 171 5.27 -8.97 -6.50
C ILE A 171 5.96 -10.33 -6.44
N SER A 172 5.22 -11.40 -6.15
CA SER A 172 5.76 -12.77 -6.18
C SER A 172 6.31 -13.14 -7.55
N ALA A 173 5.62 -12.75 -8.64
CA ALA A 173 6.10 -12.96 -10.00
C ALA A 173 7.37 -12.15 -10.31
N ILE A 174 7.46 -10.91 -9.82
CA ILE A 174 8.66 -10.06 -9.98
C ILE A 174 9.86 -10.66 -9.23
N VAL A 175 9.64 -11.19 -8.02
CA VAL A 175 10.67 -11.86 -7.21
C VAL A 175 11.13 -13.18 -7.85
N GLY A 176 10.37 -13.74 -8.79
CA GLY A 176 10.68 -15.00 -9.49
C GLY A 176 9.94 -16.23 -8.95
N ASN A 177 9.05 -16.05 -7.97
CA ASN A 177 8.21 -17.11 -7.42
C ASN A 177 6.96 -17.33 -8.27
N TYR A 178 7.14 -17.80 -9.50
CA TYR A 178 6.06 -17.96 -10.49
C TYR A 178 4.99 -18.97 -10.08
N ASN A 179 5.36 -20.07 -9.41
CA ASN A 179 4.42 -21.08 -8.95
C ASN A 179 3.41 -20.50 -7.95
N ARG A 180 3.90 -19.75 -6.96
CA ARG A 180 3.07 -19.06 -5.96
C ARG A 180 2.16 -18.02 -6.61
N ALA A 181 2.69 -17.23 -7.55
CA ALA A 181 1.89 -16.23 -8.27
C ALA A 181 0.77 -16.88 -9.08
N ARG A 182 1.07 -17.99 -9.78
CA ARG A 182 0.10 -18.76 -10.55
C ARG A 182 -1.06 -19.24 -9.67
N GLU A 183 -0.76 -19.89 -8.56
CA GLU A 183 -1.78 -20.42 -7.63
C GLU A 183 -2.73 -19.33 -7.13
N ILE A 184 -2.19 -18.16 -6.76
CA ILE A 184 -2.99 -17.03 -6.32
C ILE A 184 -3.87 -16.49 -7.46
N PHE A 185 -3.34 -16.34 -8.68
CA PHE A 185 -4.14 -15.87 -9.81
C PHE A 185 -5.23 -16.86 -10.23
N GLU A 186 -4.96 -18.17 -10.19
CA GLU A 186 -5.97 -19.20 -10.46
C GLU A 186 -7.07 -19.18 -9.40
N TYR A 187 -6.71 -19.09 -8.12
CA TYR A 187 -7.66 -18.97 -7.02
C TYR A 187 -8.53 -17.71 -7.16
N LEU A 188 -7.95 -16.55 -7.45
CA LEU A 188 -8.73 -15.33 -7.66
C LEU A 188 -9.59 -15.40 -8.92
N GLY A 189 -9.13 -16.08 -9.97
CA GLY A 189 -9.89 -16.30 -11.19
C GLY A 189 -11.13 -17.13 -10.94
N THR A 190 -11.03 -18.24 -10.20
CA THR A 190 -12.18 -19.10 -9.87
C THR A 190 -13.18 -18.38 -8.96
N GLU A 191 -12.73 -17.59 -8.00
CA GLU A 191 -13.61 -16.73 -7.18
C GLU A 191 -14.30 -15.66 -8.02
N ALA A 192 -13.61 -15.06 -9.00
CA ALA A 192 -14.20 -14.05 -9.88
C ALA A 192 -15.24 -14.63 -10.85
N VAL A 193 -15.07 -15.87 -11.32
CA VAL A 193 -16.05 -16.55 -12.20
C VAL A 193 -17.40 -16.78 -11.52
N LYS A 194 -17.42 -16.98 -10.19
CA LYS A 194 -18.68 -17.13 -9.43
C LYS A 194 -19.57 -15.89 -9.53
N ASN A 195 -18.98 -14.72 -9.77
CA ASN A 195 -19.68 -13.44 -9.90
C ASN A 195 -19.79 -13.05 -11.38
N THR A 196 -21.00 -13.02 -11.93
CA THR A 196 -21.27 -12.72 -13.35
C THR A 196 -20.74 -11.35 -13.79
N GLU A 197 -20.70 -10.37 -12.88
CA GLU A 197 -20.15 -9.03 -13.16
C GLU A 197 -18.62 -9.00 -13.33
N LEU A 198 -17.92 -9.94 -12.68
CA LEU A 198 -16.45 -9.98 -12.65
C LEU A 198 -15.84 -10.89 -13.72
N VAL A 199 -16.65 -11.41 -14.65
CA VAL A 199 -16.20 -12.34 -15.71
C VAL A 199 -15.07 -11.74 -16.55
N TYR A 200 -15.12 -10.44 -16.86
CA TYR A 200 -14.03 -9.78 -17.60
C TYR A 200 -12.73 -9.71 -16.79
N SER A 201 -12.84 -9.45 -15.49
CA SER A 201 -11.71 -9.46 -14.56
C SER A 201 -11.11 -10.87 -14.43
N ALA A 202 -11.94 -11.90 -14.35
CA ALA A 202 -11.52 -13.30 -14.32
C ALA A 202 -10.67 -13.67 -15.54
N ASN A 203 -11.07 -13.23 -16.74
CA ASN A 203 -10.31 -13.47 -17.97
C ASN A 203 -8.90 -12.87 -17.92
N VAL A 204 -8.73 -11.69 -17.31
CA VAL A 204 -7.42 -11.05 -17.12
C VAL A 204 -6.58 -11.82 -16.10
N LEU A 205 -7.19 -12.33 -15.03
CA LEU A 205 -6.51 -13.11 -13.99
C LEU A 205 -6.02 -14.46 -14.54
N PHE A 206 -6.85 -15.19 -15.30
CA PHE A 206 -6.43 -16.43 -15.96
C PHE A 206 -5.33 -16.18 -16.99
N ALA A 207 -5.40 -15.07 -17.73
CA ALA A 207 -4.32 -14.69 -18.65
C ALA A 207 -2.98 -14.48 -17.91
N ARG A 208 -3.01 -13.80 -16.76
CA ARG A 208 -1.83 -13.61 -15.89
C ARG A 208 -1.31 -14.94 -15.32
N ALA A 209 -2.20 -15.84 -14.90
CA ALA A 209 -1.83 -17.18 -14.45
C ALA A 209 -1.13 -17.99 -15.55
N GLY A 210 -1.64 -17.95 -16.78
CA GLY A 210 -1.04 -18.64 -17.94
C GLY A 210 0.34 -18.09 -18.30
N VAL A 211 0.52 -16.77 -18.20
CA VAL A 211 1.84 -16.14 -18.37
C VAL A 211 2.82 -16.61 -17.28
N CYS A 212 2.39 -16.69 -16.02
CA CYS A 212 3.21 -17.24 -14.93
C CYS A 212 3.53 -18.73 -15.13
N TYR A 213 2.60 -19.52 -15.69
CA TYR A 213 2.81 -20.93 -16.00
C TYR A 213 3.94 -21.12 -17.03
N LEU A 214 3.93 -20.33 -18.12
CA LEU A 214 4.98 -20.39 -19.15
C LEU A 214 6.34 -19.98 -18.59
N ALA A 215 6.37 -18.99 -17.70
CA ALA A 215 7.59 -18.56 -17.04
C ALA A 215 8.15 -19.61 -16.06
N ALA A 216 7.28 -20.34 -15.37
CA ALA A 216 7.68 -21.43 -14.48
C ALA A 216 8.21 -22.65 -15.26
N ASN A 217 7.53 -23.03 -16.35
CA ASN A 217 7.79 -24.25 -17.11
C ASN A 217 8.05 -23.93 -18.61
N PRO A 218 9.24 -23.41 -18.97
CA PRO A 218 9.56 -23.08 -20.35
C PRO A 218 9.69 -24.31 -21.28
N GLN A 219 9.76 -25.53 -20.71
CA GLN A 219 9.92 -26.78 -21.46
C GLN A 219 8.59 -27.47 -21.82
N ASP A 220 7.48 -27.13 -21.14
CA ASP A 220 6.18 -27.76 -21.40
C ASP A 220 5.10 -26.71 -21.77
N PRO A 221 5.14 -26.20 -23.01
CA PRO A 221 4.09 -25.31 -23.51
C PRO A 221 2.77 -26.04 -23.78
N LYS A 222 2.76 -27.39 -23.83
CA LYS A 222 1.55 -28.19 -24.10
C LYS A 222 0.66 -28.30 -22.86
N GLY A 223 1.25 -28.39 -21.67
CA GLY A 223 0.52 -28.36 -20.40
C GLY A 223 -0.34 -27.10 -20.21
N LEU A 224 0.11 -25.95 -20.74
CA LEU A 224 -0.71 -24.74 -20.72
C LEU A 224 -1.98 -24.86 -21.58
N LEU A 225 -1.93 -25.55 -22.73
CA LEU A 225 -3.12 -25.71 -23.58
C LEU A 225 -4.22 -26.50 -22.87
N GLN A 226 -3.84 -27.53 -22.11
CA GLN A 226 -4.79 -28.27 -21.27
C GLN A 226 -5.43 -27.36 -20.22
N LYS A 227 -4.62 -26.55 -19.52
CA LYS A 227 -5.12 -25.57 -18.54
C LYS A 227 -6.01 -24.50 -19.18
N MET A 228 -5.72 -24.08 -20.40
CA MET A 228 -6.57 -23.13 -21.14
C MET A 228 -7.94 -23.73 -21.49
N GLU A 229 -8.02 -25.02 -21.82
CA GLU A 229 -9.31 -25.68 -22.03
C GLU A 229 -10.07 -25.82 -20.70
N GLU A 230 -9.40 -26.09 -19.57
CA GLU A 230 -10.03 -26.06 -18.23
C GLU A 230 -10.59 -24.66 -17.89
N TRP A 231 -9.87 -23.58 -18.18
CA TRP A 231 -10.38 -22.23 -17.95
C TRP A 231 -11.54 -21.87 -18.88
N LYS A 232 -11.56 -22.42 -20.09
CA LYS A 232 -12.66 -22.23 -21.05
C LYS A 232 -13.93 -22.96 -20.65
N THR A 233 -13.84 -24.14 -20.01
CA THR A 233 -15.02 -24.82 -19.47
C THR A 233 -15.60 -24.04 -18.29
N MET A 234 -14.75 -23.40 -17.47
CA MET A 234 -15.21 -22.54 -16.37
C MET A 234 -15.78 -21.19 -16.84
N SER A 235 -15.12 -20.54 -17.80
CA SER A 235 -15.53 -19.26 -18.37
C SER A 235 -15.57 -19.36 -19.89
N PRO A 236 -16.76 -19.54 -20.50
CA PRO A 236 -16.90 -19.56 -21.96
C PRO A 236 -16.38 -18.28 -22.63
N SER A 237 -16.50 -17.14 -21.94
CA SER A 237 -15.99 -15.84 -22.38
C SER A 237 -14.46 -15.80 -22.54
N PHE A 238 -13.73 -16.68 -21.86
CA PHE A 238 -12.27 -16.72 -21.94
C PHE A 238 -11.79 -17.07 -23.35
N ALA A 239 -12.53 -17.87 -24.11
CA ALA A 239 -12.16 -18.29 -25.47
C ALA A 239 -11.90 -17.11 -26.41
N ASP A 240 -12.75 -16.08 -26.35
CA ASP A 240 -12.67 -14.90 -27.20
C ASP A 240 -11.89 -13.75 -26.55
N SER A 241 -11.38 -13.95 -25.33
CA SER A 241 -10.64 -12.93 -24.61
C SER A 241 -9.31 -12.58 -25.28
N ARG A 242 -8.91 -11.31 -25.21
CA ARG A 242 -7.59 -10.88 -25.69
C ARG A 242 -6.45 -11.65 -25.02
N GLY A 243 -6.62 -11.99 -23.75
CA GLY A 243 -5.65 -12.76 -22.96
C GLY A 243 -5.41 -14.17 -23.53
N SER A 244 -6.46 -14.89 -23.88
CA SER A 244 -6.34 -16.24 -24.45
C SER A 244 -5.70 -16.23 -25.85
N ILE A 245 -5.99 -15.22 -26.67
CA ILE A 245 -5.38 -15.03 -28.00
C ILE A 245 -3.87 -14.80 -27.86
N VAL A 246 -3.46 -13.96 -26.91
CA VAL A 246 -2.04 -13.70 -26.63
C VAL A 246 -1.34 -14.95 -26.12
N LEU A 247 -1.93 -15.66 -25.15
CA LEU A 247 -1.38 -16.91 -24.62
C LEU A 247 -1.20 -17.96 -25.74
N ARG A 248 -2.20 -18.13 -26.61
CA ARG A 248 -2.10 -19.07 -27.74
C ARG A 248 -0.98 -18.69 -28.71
N LYS A 249 -0.76 -17.40 -28.96
CA LYS A 249 0.38 -16.92 -29.76
C LYS A 249 1.72 -17.23 -29.09
N MET A 250 1.83 -17.02 -27.77
CA MET A 250 3.02 -17.33 -26.98
C MET A 250 3.34 -18.84 -26.97
N VAL A 251 2.33 -19.69 -26.81
CA VAL A 251 2.51 -21.16 -26.90
C VAL A 251 3.01 -21.56 -28.29
N LYS A 252 2.43 -21.00 -29.36
CA LYS A 252 2.86 -21.28 -30.74
C LYS A 252 4.30 -20.85 -31.01
N SER A 253 4.75 -19.71 -30.47
CA SER A 253 6.15 -19.29 -30.61
C SER A 253 7.09 -20.13 -29.75
N ALA A 254 6.68 -20.54 -28.54
CA ALA A 254 7.45 -21.43 -27.67
C ALA A 254 7.70 -22.81 -28.30
N VAL A 255 6.70 -23.39 -28.97
CA VAL A 255 6.86 -24.68 -29.69
C VAL A 255 7.78 -24.53 -30.91
N LYS A 256 7.68 -23.43 -31.68
CA LYS A 256 8.55 -23.19 -32.84
C LYS A 256 10.03 -23.03 -32.49
N THR A 257 10.34 -22.64 -31.25
CA THR A 257 11.71 -22.37 -30.78
C THR A 257 12.39 -23.58 -30.12
N GLU A 258 11.81 -24.79 -30.21
CA GLU A 258 12.39 -26.05 -29.70
C GLU A 258 13.81 -26.37 -30.22
N GLY A 259 14.38 -25.58 -31.14
CA GLY A 259 15.77 -25.68 -31.62
C GLY A 259 16.81 -24.69 -31.08
N ARG A 260 16.47 -23.68 -30.25
CA ARG A 260 17.47 -22.77 -29.62
C ARG A 260 17.10 -22.42 -28.17
N PRO A 261 17.89 -22.87 -27.17
CA PRO A 261 17.56 -22.66 -25.75
C PRO A 261 17.82 -21.23 -25.23
N GLU A 262 18.73 -20.47 -25.84
CA GLU A 262 19.23 -19.21 -25.27
C GLU A 262 18.33 -17.98 -25.45
N THR A 263 17.36 -18.01 -26.39
CA THR A 263 16.46 -16.88 -26.68
C THR A 263 15.05 -17.02 -26.09
N ARG A 264 14.74 -18.12 -25.38
CA ARG A 264 13.39 -18.41 -24.86
C ARG A 264 12.98 -17.57 -23.65
N ILE A 265 13.95 -17.16 -22.85
CA ILE A 265 13.75 -16.58 -21.51
C ILE A 265 13.51 -15.06 -21.55
N PRO A 266 14.18 -14.26 -22.41
CA PRO A 266 14.03 -12.80 -22.38
C PRO A 266 12.65 -12.31 -22.80
N GLU A 267 12.04 -12.87 -23.86
CA GLU A 267 10.78 -12.34 -24.41
C GLU A 267 9.58 -12.64 -23.51
N CYS A 268 9.53 -13.82 -22.88
CA CYS A 268 8.51 -14.16 -21.89
C CYS A 268 8.65 -13.34 -20.62
N TYR A 269 9.88 -13.06 -20.17
CA TYR A 269 10.18 -12.23 -19.00
C TYR A 269 9.89 -10.74 -19.27
N TYR A 270 10.22 -10.23 -20.47
CA TYR A 270 9.87 -8.88 -20.91
C TYR A 270 8.37 -8.71 -21.13
N ALA A 271 7.66 -9.74 -21.64
CA ALA A 271 6.20 -9.73 -21.74
C ALA A 271 5.52 -9.81 -20.37
N LEU A 272 6.07 -10.60 -19.42
CA LEU A 272 5.68 -10.59 -18.01
C LEU A 272 5.83 -9.19 -17.43
N LEU A 273 7.02 -8.59 -17.57
CA LEU A 273 7.33 -7.26 -17.06
C LEU A 273 6.45 -6.19 -17.69
N MET A 274 6.19 -6.25 -18.99
CA MET A 274 5.32 -5.29 -19.68
C MET A 274 3.85 -5.44 -19.25
N ILE A 275 3.32 -6.65 -19.15
CA ILE A 275 1.92 -6.90 -18.77
C ILE A 275 1.69 -6.65 -17.27
N ILE A 276 2.70 -6.89 -16.44
CA ILE A 276 2.63 -6.74 -14.97
C ILE A 276 2.96 -5.32 -14.52
N ARG A 277 3.87 -4.59 -15.20
CA ARG A 277 4.18 -3.18 -14.88
C ARG A 277 3.19 -2.18 -15.51
N ASN A 278 2.63 -2.45 -16.69
CA ASN A 278 1.80 -1.47 -17.41
C ASN A 278 0.29 -1.55 -17.14
N THR A 279 -0.17 -2.25 -16.09
CA THR A 279 -1.55 -2.06 -15.67
C THR A 279 -1.66 -0.78 -14.84
N PRO A 280 -2.44 0.23 -15.28
CA PRO A 280 -2.59 1.46 -14.53
C PRO A 280 -3.09 1.16 -13.12
N ARG A 281 -2.48 1.82 -12.12
CA ARG A 281 -3.00 1.82 -10.75
C ARG A 281 -4.46 2.28 -10.81
N PRO A 282 -5.43 1.57 -10.23
CA PRO A 282 -6.84 1.97 -10.27
C PRO A 282 -7.18 3.21 -9.42
N ASP A 283 -6.17 3.99 -8.98
CA ASP A 283 -6.33 5.13 -8.07
C ASP A 283 -5.90 6.47 -8.70
N MET A 284 -5.96 6.60 -10.03
CA MET A 284 -5.79 7.87 -10.75
C MET A 284 -6.90 8.08 -11.82
N GLN A 285 -8.16 7.92 -11.41
CA GLN A 285 -9.33 8.59 -11.99
C GLN A 285 -10.32 8.91 -10.89
#